data_AF-A0A2G9YV82-F1
#
_entry.id   AF-A0A2G9YV82-F1
#
_cell.length_a   1.000
_cell.length_b   1.000
_cell.length_c   1.000
_cell.angle_alpha   90.00
_cell.angle_beta   90.00
_cell.angle_gamma   90.00
#
_symmetry.space_group_name_H-M   'P 1'
#
loop_
_entity.id
_entity.type
_entity.pdbx_description
1 polymer ?
#
loop_
_entity_poly.entity_id
_entity_poly.type
_entity_poly.pdbx_seq_one_letter_code
_entity_poly.pdbx_strand_id
1 'polypeptide(L)' 'MVGHMNKLRGKYNPAPKTRKYPNLQRVFVPAGISDKKFKEFGGKRIMACAKCIKSMGRPK' A
#
# COMPACT_ATOMS: atom_id res chain seq x y z
N MET A 1 -7.93 17.27 -47.43
CA MET A 1 -8.00 17.44 -45.97
C MET A 1 -6.93 16.56 -45.33
N VAL A 2 -5.77 17.12 -45.02
CA VAL A 2 -4.75 16.39 -44.25
C VAL A 2 -5.07 16.65 -42.79
N GLY A 3 -5.69 15.68 -42.12
CA GLY A 3 -6.08 15.81 -40.72
C GLY A 3 -4.86 16.05 -39.82
N HIS A 4 -4.96 16.99 -38.89
CA HIS A 4 -3.94 17.20 -37.87
C HIS A 4 -3.82 15.94 -37.00
N MET A 5 -2.75 15.17 -37.18
CA MET A 5 -2.42 14.06 -36.29
C MET A 5 -1.79 14.59 -35.01
N ASN A 6 -2.43 14.37 -33.86
CA ASN A 6 -1.81 14.58 -32.56
C ASN A 6 -0.66 13.57 -32.39
N LYS A 7 0.58 14.06 -32.22
CA LYS A 7 1.74 13.21 -31.94
C LYS A 7 1.55 12.51 -30.58
N LEU A 8 1.03 11.30 -30.57
CA LEU A 8 0.96 10.44 -29.38
C LEU A 8 2.30 9.74 -29.13
N ARG A 9 3.40 10.49 -28.97
CA ARG A 9 4.62 9.93 -28.37
C ARG A 9 5.30 11.00 -27.54
N GLY A 10 4.93 11.08 -26.26
CA GLY A 10 5.85 11.60 -25.24
C GLY A 10 7.17 10.83 -25.36
N LYS A 11 8.30 11.51 -25.20
CA LYS A 11 9.65 10.91 -25.22
C LYS A 11 9.60 9.55 -24.53
N TYR A 12 9.90 8.48 -25.27
CA TYR A 12 10.05 7.15 -24.68
C TYR A 12 11.17 7.23 -23.64
N ASN A 13 10.79 7.20 -22.37
CA ASN A 13 11.70 7.20 -21.23
C ASN A 13 11.63 5.80 -20.60
N PRO A 14 12.42 4.82 -21.09
CA PRO A 14 12.44 3.49 -20.50
C PRO A 14 12.96 3.60 -19.07
N ALA A 15 12.05 3.72 -18.11
CA ALA A 15 12.42 3.71 -16.70
C ALA A 15 12.87 2.29 -16.33
N PRO A 16 14.06 2.13 -15.73
CA PRO A 16 14.49 0.83 -15.24
C PRO A 16 13.52 0.32 -14.18
N LYS A 17 13.26 -1.00 -14.18
CA LYS A 17 12.40 -1.62 -13.17
C LYS A 17 13.07 -1.50 -11.80
N THR A 18 12.40 -0.83 -10.86
CA THR A 18 12.86 -0.72 -9.46
C THR A 18 11.88 -1.42 -8.54
N ARG A 19 12.39 -2.17 -7.56
CA ARG A 19 11.54 -2.73 -6.50
C ARG A 19 11.16 -1.62 -5.52
N LYS A 20 9.89 -1.55 -5.16
CA LYS A 20 9.38 -0.66 -4.12
C LYS A 20 8.91 -1.52 -2.95
N TYR A 21 9.45 -1.26 -1.78
CA TYR A 21 9.11 -1.99 -0.57
C TYR A 21 8.21 -1.14 0.32
N PRO A 22 7.17 -1.74 0.93
CA PRO A 22 6.39 -1.04 1.93
C PRO A 22 7.21 -0.82 3.21
N ASN A 23 6.85 0.22 3.97
CA ASN A 23 7.41 0.47 5.30
C ASN A 23 6.84 -0.56 6.29
N LEU A 24 7.50 -1.70 6.42
CA LEU A 24 7.12 -2.82 7.29
C LEU A 24 7.68 -2.63 8.70
N GLN A 25 6.85 -2.86 9.71
CA GLN A 25 7.19 -2.72 11.12
C GLN A 25 6.63 -3.92 11.90
N ARG A 26 7.32 -4.33 12.96
CA ARG A 26 6.84 -5.39 13.88
C ARG A 26 5.89 -4.77 14.90
N VAL A 27 4.65 -5.23 14.93
CA VAL A 27 3.59 -4.66 15.77
C VAL A 27 2.83 -5.74 16.51
N PHE A 28 2.45 -5.43 17.76
CA PHE A 28 1.57 -6.25 18.56
C PHE A 28 0.11 -5.89 18.28
N VAL A 29 -0.71 -6.88 17.93
CA VAL A 29 -2.14 -6.68 17.67
C VAL A 29 -2.91 -7.01 18.95
N PRO A 30 -3.71 -6.08 19.51
CA PRO A 30 -4.52 -6.36 20.69
C PRO A 30 -5.64 -7.36 20.39
N ALA A 31 -6.02 -8.18 21.37
CA ALA A 31 -7.03 -9.24 21.21
C ALA A 31 -8.43 -8.71 20.87
N GLY A 32 -8.77 -7.50 21.34
CA GLY A 32 -10.07 -6.85 21.12
C GLY A 32 -10.19 -6.03 19.84
N ILE A 33 -9.34 -6.24 18.83
CA ILE A 33 -9.36 -5.43 17.62
C ILE A 33 -10.66 -5.68 16.83
N SER A 34 -11.37 -4.60 16.48
CA SER A 34 -12.61 -4.67 15.66
C SER A 34 -12.32 -4.77 14.16
N ASP A 35 -11.08 -4.55 13.76
CA ASP A 35 -10.67 -4.63 12.37
C ASP A 35 -10.62 -6.08 11.88
N LYS A 36 -11.50 -6.41 10.93
CA LYS A 36 -11.61 -7.75 10.32
C LYS A 36 -10.27 -8.29 9.83
N LYS A 37 -9.39 -7.42 9.32
CA LYS A 37 -8.05 -7.79 8.80
C LYS A 37 -7.07 -8.22 9.89
N PHE A 38 -7.24 -7.72 11.11
CA PHE A 38 -6.34 -7.96 12.23
C PHE A 38 -6.95 -8.92 13.28
N LYS A 39 -8.24 -9.22 13.17
CA LYS A 39 -8.99 -10.06 14.12
C LYS A 39 -8.36 -11.43 14.35
N GLU A 40 -7.88 -12.08 13.29
CA GLU A 40 -7.22 -13.39 13.36
C GLU A 40 -5.83 -13.37 14.04
N PHE A 41 -5.23 -12.18 14.10
CA PHE A 41 -3.90 -11.96 14.66
C PHE A 41 -3.96 -11.37 16.08
N GLY A 42 -5.14 -11.31 16.70
CA GLY A 42 -5.33 -10.83 18.07
C GLY A 42 -4.40 -11.53 19.07
N GLY A 43 -3.68 -10.74 19.86
CA GLY A 43 -2.73 -11.22 20.87
C GLY A 43 -1.36 -11.64 20.31
N LYS A 44 -1.09 -11.48 19.01
CA LYS A 44 0.18 -11.88 18.38
C LYS A 44 1.01 -10.68 17.94
N ARG A 45 2.32 -10.91 17.79
CA ARG A 45 3.22 -9.97 17.07
C ARG A 45 3.32 -10.36 15.60
N ILE A 46 3.05 -9.40 14.72
CA ILE A 46 3.10 -9.59 13.27
C ILE A 46 3.93 -8.49 12.59
N MET A 47 4.30 -8.69 11.33
CA MET A 47 4.83 -7.63 10.48
C MET A 47 3.68 -6.94 9.74
N ALA A 48 3.55 -5.63 9.90
CA ALA A 48 2.50 -4.84 9.28
C ALA A 48 3.07 -3.55 8.68
N CYS A 49 2.42 -3.04 7.64
CA CYS A 49 2.83 -1.79 7.00
C CYS A 49 2.44 -0.56 7.83
N ALA A 50 3.19 0.54 7.77
CA ALA A 50 2.87 1.79 8.48
C ALA A 50 1.44 2.31 8.22
N LYS A 51 0.95 2.20 6.97
CA LYS A 51 -0.44 2.58 6.63
C LYS A 51 -1.48 1.67 7.28
N CYS A 52 -1.16 0.38 7.37
CA CYS A 52 -1.99 -0.66 7.96
C CYS A 52 -2.10 -0.44 9.47
N ILE A 53 -0.99 -0.06 10.11
CA ILE A 53 -0.94 0.28 11.54
C ILE A 53 -1.80 1.52 11.82
N LYS A 54 -1.66 2.55 10.97
CA LYS A 54 -2.48 3.76 11.08
C LYS A 54 -3.97 3.50 10.92
N SER A 55 -4.39 2.53 10.09
CA SER A 55 -5.81 2.21 9.93
C SER A 55 -6.40 1.54 11.17
N MET A 56 -5.61 0.78 11.93
CA MET A 56 -6.10 0.10 13.15
C MET A 56 -6.68 1.08 14.18
N GLY A 57 -6.13 2.28 14.28
CA GLY A 57 -6.56 3.31 15.23
C GLY A 57 -7.60 4.28 14.68
N ARG A 58 -8.06 4.11 13.42
CA ARG A 58 -9.09 4.99 12.86
C ARG A 58 -10.48 4.47 13.24
N PRO A 59 -11.38 5.32 13.74
CA PRO A 59 -12.79 4.95 13.86
C PRO A 59 -13.37 4.67 12.47
N LYS A 60 -14.32 3.73 12.39
CA LYS A 60 -15.07 3.43 11.18
C LYS A 60 -16.32 4.28 11.07
#